data_AF-A0A6S7J0M4-F1
#
_entry.id   AF-A0A6S7J0M4-F1
#
_cell.length_a   1.000
_cell.length_b   1.000
_cell.length_c   1.000
_cell.angle_alpha   90.00
_cell.angle_beta   90.00
_cell.angle_gamma   90.00
#
_symmetry.space_group_name_H-M   'P 1'
#
loop_
_entity.id
_entity.type
_entity.pdbx_description
1 polymer ?
#
loop_
_entity_poly.entity_id
_entity_poly.type
_entity_poly.pdbx_seq_one_letter_code
_entity_poly.pdbx_strand_id
1 'polypeptide(L)'
;MQKIRDDITEVRSGLAEKFVMLVGKLTGLERRIEGLESSGGGDTRRIRNELQELKSKARDLTTECDNLRERNMSLEREVRDKVSIIDRLRSRMDQMDESLALNTVKITDLESQRGPRAQHIIHSYNGTLLWKIESYQRKRQDAINGVKSTFLQRSVWLQDVC
;
A
#
# COMPACT_ATOMS: atom_id res chain seq x y z
N MET A 1 -51.82 -55.18 81.56
CA MET A 1 -52.36 -53.87 81.11
C MET A 1 -51.32 -52.74 81.21
N GLN A 2 -50.54 -52.62 82.30
CA GLN A 2 -49.55 -51.53 82.44
C GLN A 2 -48.38 -51.62 81.43
N LYS A 3 -47.75 -52.80 81.29
CA LYS A 3 -46.65 -53.01 80.33
C LYS A 3 -46.99 -52.62 78.88
N ILE A 4 -48.17 -53.01 78.40
CA ILE A 4 -48.65 -52.65 77.05
C ILE A 4 -48.80 -51.12 76.91
N ARG A 5 -49.25 -50.44 77.97
CA ARG A 5 -49.36 -48.97 77.98
C ARG A 5 -47.98 -48.31 77.93
N ASP A 6 -47.02 -48.84 78.67
CA ASP A 6 -45.65 -48.33 78.72
C ASP A 6 -44.95 -48.54 77.36
N ASP A 7 -45.07 -49.72 76.75
CA ASP A 7 -44.55 -50.03 75.42
C ASP A 7 -45.17 -49.11 74.34
N ILE A 8 -46.49 -48.84 74.43
CA ILE A 8 -47.17 -47.89 73.53
C ILE A 8 -46.64 -46.47 73.72
N THR A 9 -46.35 -46.05 74.95
CA THR A 9 -45.79 -44.71 75.20
C THR A 9 -44.37 -44.57 74.67
N GLU A 10 -43.54 -45.62 74.78
CA GLU A 10 -42.17 -45.65 74.26
C GLU A 10 -42.16 -45.62 72.72
N VAL A 11 -43.02 -46.40 72.07
CA VAL A 11 -43.16 -46.35 70.61
C VAL A 11 -43.63 -44.98 70.16
N ARG A 12 -44.57 -44.35 70.89
CA ARG A 12 -45.05 -42.99 70.58
C ARG A 12 -43.97 -41.93 70.77
N SER A 13 -43.18 -41.99 71.83
CA SER A 13 -42.08 -41.03 72.05
C SER A 13 -40.98 -41.20 71.00
N GLY A 14 -40.56 -42.44 70.71
CA GLY A 14 -39.57 -42.72 69.68
C GLY A 14 -40.02 -42.33 68.28
N LEU A 15 -41.32 -42.46 67.99
CA LEU A 15 -41.91 -41.97 66.75
C LEU A 15 -41.93 -40.43 66.71
N ALA A 16 -42.30 -39.77 67.80
CA ALA A 16 -42.30 -38.30 67.91
C ALA A 16 -40.90 -37.70 67.71
N GLU A 17 -39.87 -38.29 68.31
CA GLU A 17 -38.47 -37.87 68.13
C GLU A 17 -38.02 -37.99 66.66
N LYS A 18 -38.39 -39.10 65.99
CA LYS A 18 -38.10 -39.28 64.56
C LYS A 18 -38.82 -38.24 63.70
N PHE A 19 -40.08 -37.91 64.01
CA PHE A 19 -40.80 -36.84 63.31
C PHE A 19 -40.13 -35.49 63.50
N VAL A 20 -39.74 -35.13 64.73
CA VAL A 20 -39.02 -33.88 65.02
C VAL A 20 -37.71 -33.81 64.23
N MET A 21 -36.93 -34.90 64.19
CA MET A 21 -35.70 -34.97 63.41
C MET A 21 -35.95 -34.83 61.90
N LEU A 22 -36.99 -35.47 61.37
CA LEU A 22 -37.33 -35.38 59.94
C LEU A 22 -37.79 -33.99 59.55
N VAL A 23 -38.62 -33.34 60.37
CA VAL A 23 -39.02 -31.94 60.17
C VAL A 23 -37.80 -31.02 60.18
N GLY A 24 -36.88 -31.20 61.14
CA GLY A 24 -35.64 -30.43 61.18
C GLY A 24 -34.77 -30.59 59.93
N LYS A 25 -34.64 -31.82 59.41
CA LYS A 25 -33.92 -32.07 58.15
C LYS A 25 -34.62 -31.47 56.95
N LEU A 26 -35.95 -31.56 56.89
CA LEU A 26 -36.75 -30.99 55.80
C LEU A 26 -36.60 -29.47 55.76
N THR A 27 -36.77 -28.79 56.89
CA THR A 27 -36.57 -27.33 56.98
C THR A 27 -35.13 -26.94 56.64
N GLY A 28 -34.14 -27.76 57.02
CA GLY A 28 -32.74 -27.55 56.61
C GLY A 28 -32.52 -27.67 55.10
N LEU A 29 -33.22 -28.61 54.43
CA LEU A 29 -33.17 -28.76 52.98
C LEU A 29 -33.91 -27.63 52.26
N GLU A 30 -35.07 -27.21 52.75
CA GLU A 30 -35.82 -26.07 52.21
C GLU A 30 -34.97 -24.80 52.17
N ARG A 31 -34.30 -24.45 53.28
CA ARG A 31 -33.39 -23.30 53.32
C ARG A 31 -32.21 -23.41 52.35
N ARG A 32 -31.68 -24.63 52.15
CA ARG A 32 -30.59 -24.86 51.19
C ARG A 32 -31.06 -24.71 49.76
N ILE A 33 -32.28 -25.14 49.45
CA ILE A 33 -32.90 -24.97 48.13
C ILE A 33 -33.13 -23.48 47.86
N GLU A 34 -33.71 -22.73 48.80
CA GLU A 34 -33.91 -21.28 48.69
C GLU A 34 -32.59 -20.52 48.47
N GLY A 35 -31.53 -20.92 49.18
CA GLY A 35 -30.19 -20.35 49.00
C GLY A 35 -29.59 -20.64 47.62
N LEU A 36 -29.77 -21.87 47.11
CA LEU A 36 -29.32 -22.26 45.77
C LEU A 36 -30.10 -21.57 44.66
N GLU A 37 -31.42 -21.40 44.80
CA GLU A 37 -32.25 -20.69 43.84
C GLU A 37 -31.91 -19.20 43.79
N SER A 38 -31.68 -18.58 44.95
CA SER A 38 -31.28 -17.18 45.05
C SER A 38 -29.89 -16.93 44.45
N SER A 39 -28.93 -17.83 44.72
CA SER A 39 -27.57 -17.76 44.16
C SER A 39 -27.55 -18.03 42.66
N GLY A 40 -28.21 -19.08 42.20
CA GLY A 40 -28.22 -19.51 40.79
C GLY A 40 -28.91 -18.51 39.86
N GLY A 41 -29.95 -17.80 40.34
CA GLY A 41 -30.62 -16.76 39.57
C GLY A 41 -29.73 -15.54 39.30
N GLY A 42 -28.90 -15.16 40.27
CA GLY A 42 -27.97 -14.04 40.16
C GLY A 42 -26.87 -14.29 39.13
N ASP A 43 -26.19 -15.44 39.24
CA ASP A 43 -25.10 -15.81 38.32
C ASP A 43 -25.61 -15.99 36.89
N THR A 44 -26.78 -16.62 36.71
CA THR A 44 -27.40 -16.79 35.40
C THR A 44 -27.72 -15.44 34.75
N ARG A 45 -28.19 -14.47 35.53
CA ARG A 45 -28.48 -13.12 35.03
C ARG A 45 -27.21 -12.35 34.67
N ARG A 46 -26.15 -12.48 35.48
CA ARG A 46 -24.85 -11.87 35.21
C ARG A 46 -24.24 -12.42 33.92
N ILE A 47 -24.16 -13.75 33.80
CA ILE A 47 -23.63 -14.42 32.60
C ILE A 47 -24.44 -14.00 31.36
N ARG A 48 -25.77 -13.91 31.47
CA ARG A 48 -26.63 -13.44 30.38
C ARG A 48 -26.28 -12.02 29.93
N ASN A 49 -26.03 -11.11 30.87
CA ASN A 49 -25.67 -9.73 30.55
C ASN A 49 -24.30 -9.65 29.87
N GLU A 50 -23.30 -10.34 30.40
CA GLU A 50 -21.95 -10.42 29.81
C GLU A 50 -22.00 -11.01 28.39
N LEU A 51 -22.83 -12.03 28.17
CA LEU A 51 -23.03 -12.64 26.85
C LEU A 51 -23.69 -11.67 25.87
N GLN A 52 -24.67 -10.87 26.33
CA GLN A 52 -25.27 -9.83 25.48
C GLN A 52 -24.27 -8.71 25.13
N GLU A 53 -23.44 -8.30 26.08
CA GLU A 53 -22.38 -7.30 25.85
C GLU A 53 -21.30 -7.83 24.89
N LEU A 54 -20.86 -9.07 25.06
CA LEU A 54 -19.95 -9.72 24.12
C LEU A 54 -20.58 -9.83 22.72
N LYS A 55 -21.88 -10.12 22.65
CA LYS A 55 -22.62 -10.18 21.38
C LYS A 55 -22.77 -8.82 20.71
N SER A 56 -22.86 -7.72 21.46
CA SER A 56 -22.84 -6.38 20.87
C SER A 56 -21.45 -6.04 20.37
N LYS A 57 -20.41 -6.23 21.18
CA LYS A 57 -19.01 -6.01 20.77
C LYS A 57 -18.62 -6.83 19.53
N ALA A 58 -19.04 -8.08 19.45
CA ALA A 58 -18.80 -8.92 18.28
C ALA A 58 -19.47 -8.37 17.01
N ARG A 59 -20.69 -7.81 17.14
CA ARG A 59 -21.38 -7.15 16.02
C ARG A 59 -20.65 -5.88 15.61
N ASP A 60 -20.26 -5.05 16.57
CA ASP A 60 -19.55 -3.79 16.30
C ASP A 60 -18.23 -4.07 15.57
N LEU A 61 -17.43 -5.02 16.05
CA LEU A 61 -16.19 -5.45 15.39
C LEU A 61 -16.44 -6.01 13.99
N THR A 62 -17.53 -6.73 13.78
CA THR A 62 -17.89 -7.22 12.43
C THR A 62 -18.14 -6.05 11.49
N THR A 63 -18.90 -5.04 11.93
CA THR A 63 -19.16 -3.84 11.12
C THR A 63 -17.89 -3.04 10.85
N GLU A 64 -16.99 -2.94 11.83
CA GLU A 64 -15.70 -2.27 11.66
C GLU A 64 -14.81 -3.02 10.66
N CYS A 65 -14.75 -4.34 10.75
CA CYS A 65 -14.02 -5.18 9.78
C CYS A 65 -14.56 -4.99 8.36
N ASP A 66 -15.88 -4.92 8.18
CA ASP A 66 -16.48 -4.71 6.85
C ASP A 66 -16.18 -3.31 6.31
N ASN A 67 -16.27 -2.27 7.16
CA ASN A 67 -15.88 -0.90 6.79
C ASN A 67 -14.40 -0.80 6.40
N LEU A 68 -13.51 -1.44 7.16
CA LEU A 68 -12.08 -1.48 6.86
C LEU A 68 -11.82 -2.23 5.55
N ARG A 69 -12.53 -3.34 5.30
CA ARG A 69 -12.43 -4.09 4.04
C ARG A 69 -12.84 -3.21 2.86
N GLU A 70 -13.95 -2.48 2.97
CA GLU A 70 -14.41 -1.57 1.92
C GLU A 70 -13.40 -0.45 1.66
N ARG A 71 -12.89 0.18 2.73
CA ARG A 71 -11.86 1.23 2.63
C ARG A 71 -10.59 0.71 1.97
N ASN A 72 -10.17 -0.51 2.30
CA ASN A 72 -8.99 -1.13 1.71
C ASN A 72 -9.19 -1.37 0.20
N MET A 73 -10.35 -1.90 -0.21
CA MET A 73 -10.68 -2.03 -1.64
C MET A 73 -10.69 -0.69 -2.38
N SER A 74 -11.16 0.39 -1.73
CA SER A 74 -11.12 1.73 -2.31
C SER A 74 -9.69 2.23 -2.51
N LEU A 75 -8.83 2.07 -1.50
CA LEU A 75 -7.43 2.46 -1.55
C LEU A 75 -6.65 1.66 -2.61
N GLU A 76 -6.90 0.36 -2.71
CA GLU A 76 -6.30 -0.48 -3.77
C GLU A 76 -6.69 -0.02 -5.18
N ARG A 77 -7.95 0.41 -5.39
CA ARG A 77 -8.37 1.00 -6.67
C ARG A 77 -7.63 2.30 -6.94
N GLU A 78 -7.55 3.19 -5.95
CA GLU A 78 -6.84 4.45 -6.10
C GLU A 78 -5.37 4.24 -6.42
N VAL A 79 -4.69 3.30 -5.76
CA VAL A 79 -3.30 2.94 -6.05
C VAL A 79 -3.15 2.48 -7.50
N ARG A 80 -4.04 1.61 -7.99
CA ARG A 80 -4.01 1.17 -9.41
C ARG A 80 -4.16 2.33 -10.38
N ASP A 81 -5.07 3.27 -10.10
CA ASP A 81 -5.27 4.44 -10.94
C ASP A 81 -4.03 5.36 -10.93
N LYS A 82 -3.42 5.59 -9.76
CA LYS A 82 -2.18 6.38 -9.66
C LYS A 82 -1.03 5.72 -10.40
N VAL A 83 -0.87 4.40 -10.32
CA VAL A 83 0.14 3.65 -11.09
C VAL A 83 -0.08 3.86 -12.60
N SER A 84 -1.31 3.74 -13.09
CA SER A 84 -1.59 4.00 -14.51
C SER A 84 -1.27 5.44 -14.93
N ILE A 85 -1.51 6.42 -14.06
CA ILE A 85 -1.15 7.82 -14.34
C ILE A 85 0.37 7.99 -14.40
N ILE A 86 1.10 7.39 -13.46
CA ILE A 86 2.56 7.43 -13.43
C ILE A 86 3.15 6.82 -14.71
N ASP A 87 2.64 5.69 -15.16
CA ASP A 87 3.13 5.04 -16.38
C ASP A 87 2.91 5.90 -17.63
N ARG A 88 1.75 6.58 -17.72
CA ARG A 88 1.49 7.56 -18.79
C ARG A 88 2.44 8.75 -18.72
N LEU A 89 2.73 9.26 -17.52
CA LEU A 89 3.66 10.37 -17.34
C LEU A 89 5.10 9.98 -17.69
N ARG A 90 5.53 8.76 -17.33
CA ARG A 90 6.83 8.20 -17.74
C ARG A 90 6.95 8.10 -19.24
N SER A 91 5.96 7.51 -19.91
CA SER A 91 5.97 7.43 -21.38
C SER A 91 6.02 8.80 -22.06
N ARG A 92 5.34 9.81 -21.51
CA ARG A 92 5.42 11.19 -22.01
C ARG A 92 6.80 11.82 -21.78
N MET A 93 7.43 11.53 -20.65
CA MET A 93 8.79 11.98 -20.33
C MET A 93 9.80 11.39 -21.33
N ASP A 94 9.72 10.08 -21.58
CA ASP A 94 10.59 9.40 -22.55
C ASP A 94 10.47 10.01 -23.96
N GLN A 95 9.24 10.31 -24.40
CA GLN A 95 8.99 10.99 -25.67
C GLN A 95 9.58 12.41 -25.72
N MET A 96 9.50 13.15 -24.61
CA MET A 96 10.10 14.47 -24.51
C MET A 96 11.62 14.40 -24.56
N ASP A 97 12.23 13.45 -23.88
CA ASP A 97 13.68 13.23 -23.88
C ASP A 97 14.19 12.85 -25.28
N GLU A 98 13.48 11.97 -25.99
CA GLU A 98 13.79 11.64 -27.38
C GLU A 98 13.70 12.88 -28.29
N SER A 99 12.63 13.66 -28.15
CA SER A 99 12.48 14.91 -28.91
C SER A 99 13.57 15.93 -28.59
N LEU A 100 14.02 16.02 -27.33
CA LEU A 100 15.10 16.91 -26.93
C LEU A 100 16.45 16.45 -27.50
N ALA A 101 16.73 15.14 -27.49
CA ALA A 101 17.93 14.59 -28.10
C ALA A 101 17.97 14.89 -29.61
N LEU A 102 16.87 14.65 -30.32
CA LEU A 102 16.75 14.96 -31.75
C LEU A 102 16.90 16.46 -32.04
N ASN A 103 16.30 17.33 -31.23
CA ASN A 103 16.45 18.77 -31.39
C ASN A 103 17.88 19.23 -31.09
N THR A 104 18.55 18.62 -30.12
CA THR A 104 19.96 18.90 -29.83
C THR A 104 20.82 18.56 -31.05
N VAL A 105 20.63 17.38 -31.66
CA VAL A 105 21.33 16.98 -32.89
C VAL A 105 21.06 17.98 -34.03
N LYS A 106 19.79 18.34 -34.27
CA LYS A 106 19.42 19.32 -35.29
C LYS A 106 20.06 20.69 -35.05
N ILE A 107 20.11 21.14 -33.80
CA ILE A 107 20.76 22.40 -33.44
C ILE A 107 22.25 22.29 -33.72
N THR A 108 22.93 21.23 -33.29
CA THR A 108 24.36 21.04 -33.60
C THR A 108 24.63 20.95 -35.10
N ASP A 109 23.75 20.34 -35.89
CA ASP A 109 23.88 20.29 -37.35
C ASP A 109 23.69 21.67 -37.97
N LEU A 110 22.68 22.42 -37.54
CA LEU A 110 22.44 23.79 -38.00
C LEU A 110 23.55 24.75 -37.56
N GLU A 111 24.11 24.57 -36.37
CA GLU A 111 25.27 25.31 -35.87
C GLU A 111 26.54 24.91 -36.61
N SER A 112 26.71 23.65 -37.00
CA SER A 112 27.80 23.22 -37.89
C SER A 112 27.66 23.83 -39.29
N GLN A 113 26.43 23.96 -39.79
CA GLN A 113 26.14 24.67 -41.04
C GLN A 113 26.30 26.19 -40.92
N ARG A 114 26.04 26.78 -39.73
CA ARG A 114 26.17 28.22 -39.46
C ARG A 114 27.53 28.64 -38.91
N GLY A 115 28.34 27.69 -38.46
CA GLY A 115 29.65 27.91 -37.88
C GLY A 115 30.76 27.72 -38.93
N PRO A 116 31.68 28.68 -39.15
CA PRO A 116 31.76 30.01 -38.57
C PRO A 116 30.93 31.04 -39.34
N ARG A 117 30.60 32.15 -38.68
CA ARG A 117 30.12 33.42 -39.25
C ARG A 117 30.97 34.03 -40.41
N ALA A 118 31.92 33.26 -40.96
CA ALA A 118 32.64 33.55 -42.18
C ALA A 118 32.13 32.76 -43.41
N GLN A 119 31.25 31.76 -43.27
CA GLN A 119 30.84 30.93 -44.42
C GLN A 119 30.06 31.71 -45.49
N HIS A 120 29.19 32.66 -45.10
CA HIS A 120 28.56 33.56 -46.07
C HIS A 120 29.53 34.57 -46.70
N ILE A 121 30.69 34.81 -46.07
CA ILE A 121 31.68 35.79 -46.52
C ILE A 121 32.71 35.16 -47.49
N ILE A 122 32.91 33.84 -47.43
CA ILE A 122 33.91 33.11 -48.25
C ILE A 122 33.22 32.30 -49.38
N HIS A 123 32.08 32.75 -49.89
CA HIS A 123 31.60 32.26 -51.18
C HIS A 123 32.22 33.12 -52.27
N SER A 124 33.24 32.57 -52.94
CA SER A 124 33.89 33.23 -54.05
C SER A 124 33.24 32.79 -55.37
N TYR A 125 32.54 33.71 -56.03
CA TYR A 125 31.91 33.47 -57.33
C TYR A 125 32.88 33.69 -58.51
N ASN A 126 34.14 34.03 -58.23
CA ASN A 126 35.17 34.32 -59.24
C ASN A 126 36.09 33.13 -59.56
N GLY A 127 35.77 31.92 -59.07
CA GLY A 127 36.57 30.71 -59.28
C GLY A 127 37.85 30.60 -58.43
N THR A 128 38.19 31.58 -57.59
CA THR A 128 39.35 31.51 -56.68
C THR A 128 38.93 31.02 -55.29
N LEU A 129 39.60 29.98 -54.79
CA LEU A 129 39.33 29.39 -53.48
C LEU A 129 40.29 29.90 -52.40
N LEU A 130 39.76 30.54 -51.36
CA LEU A 130 40.52 30.92 -50.17
C LEU A 130 40.23 29.95 -49.03
N TRP A 131 41.23 29.17 -48.61
CA TRP A 131 41.09 28.22 -47.50
C TRP A 131 42.01 28.58 -46.33
N LYS A 132 41.42 28.99 -45.21
CA LYS A 132 42.14 29.22 -43.95
C LYS A 132 42.10 27.95 -43.09
N ILE A 133 43.25 27.30 -42.92
CA ILE A 133 43.36 26.12 -42.05
C ILE A 133 43.73 26.56 -40.63
N GLU A 134 42.75 26.53 -39.73
CA GLU A 134 42.98 26.83 -38.32
C GLU A 134 43.56 25.62 -37.55
N SER A 135 44.36 25.88 -36.52
CA SER A 135 44.99 24.87 -35.64
C SER A 135 45.82 23.82 -36.36
N TYR A 136 46.61 24.24 -37.35
CA TYR A 136 47.44 23.36 -38.21
C TYR A 136 48.31 22.36 -37.43
N GLN A 137 48.99 22.79 -36.37
CA GLN A 137 49.93 21.92 -35.63
C GLN A 137 49.24 20.69 -35.03
N ARG A 138 48.05 20.87 -34.46
CA ARG A 138 47.25 19.77 -33.91
C ARG A 138 46.77 18.84 -35.03
N LYS A 139 46.21 19.42 -36.11
CA LYS A 139 45.71 18.66 -37.26
C LYS A 139 46.80 17.85 -37.96
N ARG A 140 48.02 18.41 -38.06
CA ARG A 140 49.19 17.70 -38.58
C ARG A 140 49.57 16.53 -37.67
N GLN A 141 49.57 16.74 -36.36
CA GLN A 141 49.89 15.67 -35.40
C GLN A 141 48.85 14.54 -35.45
N ASP A 142 47.58 14.86 -35.58
CA ASP A 142 46.49 13.87 -35.72
C ASP A 142 46.64 13.05 -37.02
N ALA A 143 47.12 13.67 -38.10
CA ALA A 143 47.41 12.97 -39.35
C ALA A 143 48.63 12.04 -39.23
N ILE A 144 49.69 12.49 -38.56
CA ILE A 144 50.89 11.67 -38.28
C ILE A 144 50.55 10.48 -37.38
N ASN A 145 49.67 10.70 -36.39
CA ASN A 145 49.22 9.67 -35.45
C ASN A 145 48.15 8.73 -36.04
N GLY A 146 47.74 8.92 -37.31
CA GLY A 146 46.74 8.09 -37.99
C GLY A 146 45.29 8.33 -37.57
N VAL A 147 45.00 9.35 -36.76
CA VAL A 147 43.66 9.66 -36.24
C VAL A 147 42.78 10.29 -37.33
N LYS A 148 43.33 11.14 -38.20
CA LYS A 148 42.60 11.76 -39.31
C LYS A 148 43.54 12.21 -40.43
N SER A 149 43.49 11.53 -41.58
CA SER A 149 44.44 11.73 -42.70
C SER A 149 43.96 12.67 -43.82
N THR A 150 42.64 12.91 -43.91
CA THR A 150 42.05 13.72 -44.98
C THR A 150 41.04 14.73 -44.43
N PHE A 151 40.99 15.89 -45.08
CA PHE A 151 40.04 16.95 -44.80
C PHE A 151 39.31 17.31 -46.10
N LEU A 152 37.98 17.24 -46.09
CA LEU A 152 37.14 17.59 -47.23
C LEU A 152 36.65 19.04 -47.08
N GLN A 153 36.61 19.78 -48.19
CA GLN A 153 36.01 21.10 -48.28
C GLN A 153 34.65 21.02 -49.00
N ARG A 154 33.74 21.98 -48.73
CA ARG A 154 32.44 22.07 -49.42
C ARG A 154 32.55 22.76 -50.78
N SER A 155 31.65 22.41 -51.70
CA SER A 155 31.64 22.68 -53.14
C SER A 155 31.85 24.16 -53.53
N VAL A 156 32.64 24.41 -54.59
CA VAL A 156 32.74 25.70 -55.29
C VAL A 156 31.82 25.65 -56.51
N TRP A 157 30.95 26.66 -56.67
CA TRP A 157 30.07 26.78 -57.83
C TRP A 157 30.67 27.77 -58.82
N LEU A 158 30.85 27.34 -60.08
CA LEU A 158 31.13 28.23 -61.20
C LEU A 158 29.79 28.76 -61.72
N GLN A 159 29.64 30.08 -61.76
CA GLN A 159 28.49 30.71 -62.41
C GLN A 159 28.89 30.98 -63.86
N ASP A 160 28.38 30.17 -64.79
CA ASP A 160 28.56 30.42 -66.22
C ASP A 160 27.83 31.72 -66.57
N VAL A 161 28.61 32.77 -66.83
CA VAL A 161 28.10 34.04 -67.36
C VAL A 161 27.99 33.88 -68.88
N CYS A 162 26.78 33.67 -69.38
CA CYS A 162 26.42 33.85 -70.79
C CYS A 162 25.62 35.15 -70.93
#